data_AF-A0A0D3FP14-F1
#
_entry.id   AF-A0A0D3FP14-F1
#
_cell.length_a   1.000
_cell.length_b   1.000
_cell.length_c   1.000
_cell.angle_alpha   90.00
_cell.angle_beta   90.00
_cell.angle_gamma   90.00
#
_symmetry.space_group_name_H-M   'P 1'
#
loop_
_entity.id
_entity.type
_entity.pdbx_description
1 polymer ?
#
loop_
_entity_poly.entity_id
_entity_poly.type
_entity_poly.pdbx_seq_one_letter_code
_entity_poly.pdbx_strand_id
1 'polypeptide(L)'
;MLATGRIITVPGGVAAAAQAAADHNAAPAAGDEDRIKLRDVLKGARGKLPADKAATREDAERVASAEVRNRPDMATTPGGVADAVTAAARLNQERPTRSF
;
A
#
# COMPACT_ATOMS: atom_id res chain seq x y z
N MET A 1 1.18 -8.01 8.86
CA MET A 1 0.43 -7.24 7.83
C MET A 1 1.42 -6.33 7.14
N LEU A 2 1.53 -6.35 5.80
CA LEU A 2 2.49 -5.54 5.04
C LEU A 2 1.76 -4.37 4.39
N ALA A 3 2.25 -3.14 4.59
CA ALA A 3 1.58 -1.90 4.15
C ALA A 3 1.31 -1.84 2.64
N THR A 4 2.04 -2.62 1.82
CA THR A 4 1.92 -2.64 0.36
C THR A 4 1.22 -3.89 -0.18
N GLY A 5 0.83 -4.84 0.68
CA GLY A 5 0.24 -6.12 0.25
C GLY A 5 1.18 -7.03 -0.56
N ARG A 6 2.48 -6.69 -0.69
CA ARG A 6 3.50 -7.51 -1.37
C ARG A 6 4.47 -8.10 -0.35
N ILE A 7 4.74 -9.39 -0.48
CA ILE A 7 5.70 -10.16 0.35
C ILE A 7 7.14 -9.99 -0.18
N ILE A 8 7.29 -9.42 -1.38
CA ILE A 8 8.59 -9.19 -2.01
C ILE A 8 9.10 -7.77 -1.73
N THR A 9 10.36 -7.67 -1.32
CA THR A 9 11.09 -6.40 -1.34
C THR A 9 11.37 -5.99 -2.78
N VAL A 10 10.85 -4.85 -3.20
CA VAL A 10 11.14 -4.29 -4.53
C VAL A 10 12.62 -3.86 -4.55
N PRO A 11 13.46 -4.37 -5.47
CA PRO A 11 14.83 -3.89 -5.65
C PRO A 11 14.83 -2.37 -5.89
N GLY A 12 15.64 -1.62 -5.14
CA GLY A 12 15.67 -0.16 -5.20
C GLY A 12 14.47 0.55 -4.54
N GLY A 13 13.55 -0.20 -3.91
CA GLY A 13 12.42 0.33 -3.16
C GLY A 13 12.82 0.92 -1.80
N VAL A 14 11.86 1.55 -1.12
CA VAL A 14 12.09 2.22 0.18
C VAL A 14 12.53 1.22 1.25
N ALA A 15 11.99 0.00 1.25
CA ALA A 15 12.39 -1.05 2.20
C ALA A 15 13.85 -1.48 1.99
N ALA A 16 14.31 -1.62 0.74
CA ALA A 16 15.70 -1.94 0.44
C ALA A 16 16.66 -0.81 0.87
N ALA A 17 16.26 0.45 0.64
CA ALA A 17 17.02 1.61 1.12
C ALA A 17 17.08 1.69 2.65
N ALA A 18 15.98 1.34 3.34
CA ALA A 18 15.95 1.29 4.80
C ALA A 18 16.87 0.21 5.36
N GLN A 19 16.90 -0.98 4.73
CA GLN A 19 17.79 -2.06 5.12
C GLN A 19 19.26 -1.66 4.93
N ALA A 20 19.62 -1.12 3.76
CA ALA A 20 20.98 -0.65 3.50
C ALA A 20 21.41 0.47 4.47
N ALA A 21 20.48 1.36 4.84
CA ALA A 21 20.75 2.38 5.85
C ALA A 21 20.98 1.78 7.24
N ALA A 22 20.21 0.76 7.62
CA ALA A 22 20.41 0.04 8.88
C ALA A 22 21.77 -0.66 8.93
N ASP A 23 22.13 -1.39 7.86
CA ASP A 23 23.40 -2.10 7.75
C ASP A 23 24.59 -1.12 7.80
N HIS A 24 24.50 0.02 7.10
CA HIS A 24 25.50 1.09 7.13
C HIS A 24 25.63 1.72 8.52
N ASN A 25 24.51 2.07 9.15
CA ASN A 25 24.51 2.74 10.46
C ASN A 25 24.88 1.80 11.62
N ALA A 26 24.80 0.48 11.42
CA ALA A 26 25.27 -0.52 12.37
C ALA A 26 26.80 -0.67 12.38
N ALA A 27 27.50 -0.14 11.37
CA ALA A 27 28.95 -0.19 11.31
C ALA A 27 29.57 0.69 12.42
N PRO A 28 30.49 0.15 13.25
CA PRO A 28 31.07 0.87 14.39
C PRO A 28 31.87 2.13 14.02
N ALA A 29 32.25 2.28 12.76
CA ALA A 29 33.13 3.35 12.26
C ALA A 29 32.37 4.59 11.78
N ALA A 30 31.04 4.57 11.68
CA ALA A 30 30.26 5.72 11.23
C ALA A 30 29.99 6.67 12.39
N GLY A 31 30.53 7.90 12.31
CA GLY A 31 30.15 8.98 13.21
C GLY A 31 28.68 9.36 13.04
N ASP A 32 28.09 10.05 14.02
CA ASP A 32 26.67 10.46 13.96
C ASP A 32 26.33 11.32 12.73
N GLU A 33 27.31 12.06 12.21
CA GLU A 33 27.19 12.89 11.02
C GLU A 33 27.09 12.07 9.73
N ASP A 34 27.72 10.89 9.69
CA ASP A 34 27.77 9.97 8.55
C ASP A 34 26.57 9.01 8.53
N ARG A 35 25.72 9.05 9.56
CA ARG A 35 24.53 8.20 9.62
C ARG A 35 23.54 8.60 8.54
N ILE A 36 23.08 7.62 7.79
CA ILE A 36 21.98 7.78 6.84
C ILE A 36 20.72 8.09 7.65
N LYS A 37 20.11 9.25 7.43
CA LYS A 37 18.94 9.71 8.20
C LYS A 37 17.65 9.21 7.55
N LEU A 38 16.56 9.20 8.33
CA LEU A 38 15.24 8.81 7.84
C LEU A 38 14.81 9.62 6.59
N ARG A 39 15.12 10.92 6.55
CA ARG A 39 14.85 11.77 5.38
C ARG A 39 15.54 11.28 4.10
N ASP A 40 16.73 10.69 4.23
CA ASP A 40 17.51 10.20 3.10
C ASP A 40 16.92 8.88 2.57
N VAL A 41 16.44 8.02 3.47
CA VAL A 41 15.67 6.80 3.13
C VAL A 41 14.35 7.15 2.43
N LEU A 42 13.63 8.15 2.94
CA LEU A 42 12.34 8.59 2.38
C LEU A 42 12.47 9.48 1.15
N LYS A 43 13.68 9.90 0.78
CA LYS A 43 13.92 10.75 -0.39
C LYS A 43 13.46 10.03 -1.66
N GLY A 44 12.52 10.67 -2.35
CA GLY A 44 11.91 10.15 -3.58
C GLY A 44 10.99 8.94 -3.36
N ALA A 45 10.53 8.68 -2.13
CA ALA A 45 9.67 7.53 -1.81
C ALA A 45 8.44 7.42 -2.72
N ARG A 46 7.84 8.55 -3.13
CA ARG A 46 6.70 8.58 -4.06
C ARG A 46 6.96 7.84 -5.39
N GLY A 47 8.19 7.88 -5.92
CA GLY A 47 8.56 7.16 -7.14
C GLY A 47 9.06 5.73 -6.89
N LYS A 48 9.43 5.40 -5.64
CA LYS A 48 9.92 4.08 -5.23
C LYS A 48 8.82 3.17 -4.71
N LEU A 49 7.71 3.74 -4.25
CA LEU A 49 6.52 3.01 -3.84
C LEU A 49 5.68 2.69 -5.07
N PRO A 50 5.05 1.49 -5.12
CA PRO A 50 4.06 1.22 -6.15
C PRO A 50 2.94 2.25 -6.05
N ALA A 51 2.37 2.61 -7.20
CA ALA A 51 1.15 3.42 -7.23
C ALA A 51 0.03 2.75 -6.42
N ASP A 52 -0.92 3.57 -5.96
CA ASP A 52 -2.09 3.08 -5.24
C ASP A 52 -2.81 2.03 -6.08
N LYS A 53 -3.23 0.94 -5.42
CA LYS A 53 -4.03 -0.10 -6.08
C LYS A 53 -5.44 0.45 -6.32
N ALA A 54 -5.85 0.54 -7.58
CA ALA A 54 -7.23 0.83 -7.93
C ALA A 54 -8.17 -0.26 -7.41
N ALA A 55 -9.32 0.13 -6.87
CA ALA A 55 -10.37 -0.80 -6.47
C ALA A 55 -10.84 -1.61 -7.68
N THR A 56 -10.90 -2.93 -7.54
CA THR A 56 -11.35 -3.86 -8.58
C THR A 56 -12.72 -4.46 -8.23
N ARG A 57 -13.39 -5.08 -9.21
CA ARG A 57 -14.64 -5.81 -8.96
C ARG A 57 -14.45 -6.94 -7.94
N GLU A 58 -13.30 -7.60 -8.00
CA GLU A 58 -12.93 -8.65 -7.04
C GLU A 58 -12.77 -8.10 -5.62
N ASP A 59 -12.18 -6.90 -5.46
CA ASP A 59 -12.11 -6.22 -4.16
C ASP A 59 -13.52 -5.88 -3.65
N ALA A 60 -14.41 -5.39 -4.51
CA ALA A 60 -15.81 -5.10 -4.16
C ALA A 60 -16.57 -6.34 -3.66
N GLU A 61 -16.42 -7.48 -4.35
CA GLU A 61 -17.04 -8.74 -3.95
C GLU A 61 -16.51 -9.26 -2.61
N ARG A 62 -15.19 -9.15 -2.39
CA ARG A 62 -14.56 -9.53 -1.11
C ARG A 62 -15.04 -8.64 0.03
N VAL A 63 -15.14 -7.34 -0.18
CA VAL A 63 -15.63 -6.38 0.81
C VAL A 63 -17.09 -6.63 1.14
N ALA A 64 -17.96 -6.78 0.13
CA ALA A 64 -19.37 -7.11 0.35
C ALA A 64 -19.55 -8.41 1.13
N SER A 65 -18.79 -9.45 0.78
CA SER A 65 -18.83 -10.72 1.49
C SER A 65 -18.32 -10.62 2.92
N ALA A 66 -17.28 -9.82 3.17
CA ALA A 66 -16.76 -9.58 4.51
C ALA A 66 -17.76 -8.80 5.37
N GLU A 67 -18.42 -7.79 4.80
CA GLU A 67 -19.44 -7.00 5.47
C GLU A 67 -20.63 -7.86 5.88
N VAL A 68 -21.17 -8.67 4.94
CA VAL A 68 -22.25 -9.64 5.22
C VAL A 68 -21.86 -10.60 6.34
N ARG A 69 -20.67 -11.21 6.26
CA ARG A 69 -20.20 -12.19 7.26
C ARG A 69 -20.04 -11.61 8.66
N ASN A 70 -19.78 -10.31 8.76
CA ASN A 70 -19.52 -9.64 10.04
C ASN A 70 -20.77 -8.94 10.60
N ARG A 71 -21.92 -9.03 9.93
CA ARG A 71 -23.15 -8.39 10.37
C ARG A 71 -24.23 -9.42 10.78
N PRO A 72 -24.96 -9.18 11.88
CA PRO A 72 -26.01 -10.10 12.34
C PRO A 72 -27.17 -10.26 11.35
N ASP A 73 -27.47 -9.21 10.60
CA ASP A 73 -28.54 -9.17 9.60
C ASP A 73 -28.14 -9.77 8.25
N MET A 74 -26.89 -10.25 8.12
CA MET A 74 -26.35 -10.89 6.91
C MET A 74 -26.56 -10.06 5.64
N ALA A 75 -26.54 -8.74 5.77
CA ALA A 75 -26.77 -7.79 4.68
C ALA A 75 -25.65 -6.75 4.62
N THR A 76 -25.43 -6.15 3.46
CA THR A 76 -24.57 -4.97 3.34
C THR A 76 -25.29 -3.73 3.84
N THR A 77 -24.54 -2.77 4.37
CA THR A 77 -25.07 -1.48 4.83
C THR A 77 -25.32 -0.58 3.62
N PRO A 78 -26.54 -0.10 3.39
CA PRO A 78 -26.82 0.87 2.34
C PRO A 78 -25.96 2.13 2.50
N GLY A 79 -25.27 2.56 1.46
CA GLY A 79 -24.33 3.68 1.49
C GLY A 79 -23.03 3.42 2.28
N GLY A 80 -22.80 2.16 2.68
CA GLY A 80 -21.64 1.73 3.46
C GLY A 80 -20.41 1.43 2.60
N VAL A 81 -19.49 0.66 3.19
CA VAL A 81 -18.18 0.37 2.58
C VAL A 81 -18.32 -0.50 1.34
N ALA A 82 -19.15 -1.54 1.36
CA ALA A 82 -19.40 -2.38 0.17
C ALA A 82 -19.93 -1.56 -1.02
N ASP A 83 -20.86 -0.64 -0.78
CA ASP A 83 -21.41 0.24 -1.82
C ASP A 83 -20.35 1.20 -2.37
N ALA A 84 -19.58 1.83 -1.49
CA ALA A 84 -18.52 2.76 -1.88
C ALA A 84 -17.43 2.07 -2.72
N VAL A 85 -16.97 0.88 -2.30
CA VAL A 85 -15.96 0.11 -3.04
C VAL A 85 -16.52 -0.39 -4.37
N THR A 86 -17.79 -0.78 -4.43
CA THR A 86 -18.48 -1.15 -5.68
C THR A 86 -18.54 0.02 -6.65
N ALA A 87 -18.89 1.21 -6.18
CA ALA A 87 -18.89 2.43 -6.99
C ALA A 87 -17.49 2.77 -7.51
N ALA A 88 -16.47 2.72 -6.64
CA ALA A 88 -15.09 2.95 -7.03
C ALA A 88 -14.59 1.94 -8.08
N ALA A 89 -14.91 0.66 -7.92
CA ALA A 89 -14.53 -0.38 -8.87
C ALA A 89 -15.16 -0.15 -10.26
N ARG A 90 -16.44 0.28 -10.31
CA ARG A 90 -17.10 0.64 -11.58
C ARG A 90 -16.41 1.82 -12.25
N LEU A 91 -16.16 2.90 -11.50
CA LEU A 91 -15.47 4.09 -12.02
C LEU A 91 -14.08 3.75 -12.58
N ASN A 92 -13.32 2.89 -11.90
CA ASN A 92 -11.98 2.47 -12.34
C ASN A 92 -12.02 1.55 -13.59
N GLN A 93 -13.11 0.82 -13.82
CA GLN A 93 -13.29 0.01 -15.03
C GLN A 93 -13.69 0.87 -16.24
N GLU A 94 -14.55 1.87 -16.03
CA GLU A 94 -14.97 2.82 -17.06
C GLU A 94 -13.86 3.80 -17.43
N ARG A 95 -12.96 4.08 -16.48
CA ARG A 95 -11.76 4.89 -16.67
C ARG A 95 -10.55 4.10 -16.21
N PRO A 96 -10.01 3.19 -17.05
CA PRO A 96 -8.76 2.53 -16.73
C PRO A 96 -7.75 3.62 -16.42
N THR A 97 -7.26 3.66 -15.18
CA THR A 97 -6.29 4.65 -14.73
C THR A 97 -5.16 4.71 -15.75
N ARG A 98 -5.03 5.85 -16.44
CA ARG A 98 -3.92 6.08 -17.37
C ARG A 98 -2.63 5.88 -16.59
N SER A 99 -1.83 4.91 -17.01
CA SER A 99 -0.47 4.74 -16.50
C SER A 99 0.27 6.07 -16.72
N PHE A 100 0.78 6.64 -15.65
CA PHE A 100 1.84 7.65 -15.70
C PHE A 100 3.20 6.95 -15.70
#